data_AF-A0A494WDW7-F1
#
_entry.id   AF-A0A494WDW7-F1
#
_cell.length_a   1.000
_cell.length_b   1.000
_cell.length_c   1.000
_cell.angle_alpha   90.00
_cell.angle_beta   90.00
_cell.angle_gamma   90.00
#
_symmetry.space_group_name_H-M   'P 1'
#
loop_
_entity.id
_entity.type
_entity.pdbx_description
1 polymer ?
#
loop_
_entity_poly.entity_id
_entity_poly.type
_entity_poly.pdbx_seq_one_letter_code
_entity_poly.pdbx_strand_id
1 'polypeptide(L)'
;MSYIRKIEDWRVPASMGGAYERLLDTVGTGQFGAAIHDSVMAVTGGVRRIYLFEATDRENSDLQYFFGEPRLEAMLPAYSQYFHNVDPVCDAYGAAPALSDVAIQRIRPDDVAPQDFRRRFFDQAGIVERVSIIQRGPSAWRVMNVSRHRSSGMFSDRELEALVGLACLALPMLPLNRRRSAGRVPSTMEIEHRLGHLYPCLTKREQEVCARATMGMSVEATALDLGIAKTSVMTYRKRGYQRIGISSVNELCALVSH
;
A
#
# COMPACT_ATOMS: atom_id res chain seq x y z
N MET A 1 21.81 -33.36 41.69
CA MET A 1 22.15 -32.08 41.05
C MET A 1 21.63 -32.13 39.62
N SER A 2 20.64 -31.31 39.28
CA SER A 2 20.10 -31.24 37.91
C SER A 2 21.06 -30.45 37.03
N TYR A 3 21.58 -31.10 35.98
CA TYR A 3 22.50 -30.48 35.02
C TYR A 3 21.67 -29.68 34.02
N ILE A 4 21.61 -28.35 34.18
CA ILE A 4 20.96 -27.47 33.20
C ILE A 4 21.82 -27.48 31.93
N ARG A 5 21.22 -27.87 30.80
CA ARG A 5 21.87 -27.87 29.49
C ARG A 5 22.31 -26.44 29.16
N LYS A 6 23.61 -26.23 28.91
CA LYS A 6 24.13 -24.95 28.44
C LYS A 6 23.50 -24.63 27.08
N ILE A 7 22.97 -23.42 26.93
CA ILE A 7 22.48 -22.93 25.65
C ILE A 7 23.70 -22.63 24.78
N GLU A 8 23.98 -23.48 23.81
CA GLU A 8 25.10 -23.33 22.89
C GLU A 8 24.68 -22.70 21.56
N ASP A 9 23.38 -22.75 21.24
CA ASP A 9 22.82 -22.22 20.01
C ASP A 9 21.70 -21.21 20.33
N TRP A 10 22.07 -19.93 20.33
CA TRP A 10 21.17 -18.80 20.63
C TRP A 10 20.84 -17.97 19.38
N ARG A 11 21.50 -18.24 18.26
CA ARG A 11 21.35 -17.50 17.00
C ARG A 11 20.31 -18.17 16.12
N VAL A 12 19.04 -17.97 16.47
CA VAL A 12 17.94 -18.22 15.53
C VAL A 12 18.10 -17.26 14.34
N PRO A 13 17.77 -17.65 13.07
CA PRO A 13 17.90 -16.77 11.91
C PRO A 13 17.22 -15.41 12.17
N ALA A 14 18.05 -14.38 12.36
CA ALA A 14 17.63 -13.07 12.86
C ALA A 14 16.91 -12.19 11.80
N SER A 15 16.74 -12.70 10.58
CA SER A 15 16.16 -11.94 9.48
C SER A 15 14.72 -11.51 9.77
N MET A 16 13.93 -12.37 10.40
CA MET A 16 12.54 -12.08 10.74
C MET A 16 12.43 -11.14 11.95
N GLY A 17 13.33 -11.26 12.94
CA GLY A 17 13.39 -10.38 14.09
C GLY A 17 13.66 -8.91 13.70
N GLY A 18 14.63 -8.68 12.81
CA GLY A 18 14.91 -7.32 12.31
C GLY A 18 13.76 -6.70 11.52
N ALA A 19 13.04 -7.52 10.75
CA ALA A 19 11.82 -7.08 10.06
C ALA A 19 10.74 -6.65 11.05
N TYR A 20 10.57 -7.39 12.16
CA TYR A 20 9.54 -7.11 13.16
C TYR A 20 9.79 -5.81 13.91
N GLU A 21 11.03 -5.57 14.37
CA GLU A 21 11.42 -4.31 15.01
C GLU A 21 11.17 -3.12 14.09
N ARG A 22 11.59 -3.23 12.83
CA ARG A 22 11.40 -2.16 11.84
C ARG A 22 9.91 -1.90 11.56
N LEU A 23 9.08 -2.94 11.51
CA LEU A 23 7.64 -2.75 11.36
C LEU A 23 7.07 -1.99 12.56
N LEU A 24 7.39 -2.40 13.79
CA LEU A 24 6.94 -1.72 15.01
C LEU A 24 7.34 -0.24 15.04
N ASP A 25 8.59 0.07 14.67
CA ASP A 25 9.12 1.45 14.63
C ASP A 25 8.42 2.32 13.57
N THR A 26 7.94 1.71 12.48
CA THR A 26 7.35 2.46 11.37
C THR A 26 5.83 2.55 11.44
N VAL A 27 5.15 1.80 12.32
CA VAL A 27 3.69 1.89 12.49
C VAL A 27 3.26 3.32 12.88
N GLY A 28 2.40 3.91 12.05
CA GLY A 28 1.92 5.29 12.19
C GLY A 28 2.73 6.30 11.38
N THR A 29 3.72 5.85 10.61
CA THR A 29 4.56 6.70 9.77
C THR A 29 4.32 6.40 8.28
N GLY A 30 4.72 7.32 7.41
CA GLY A 30 4.70 7.09 5.95
C GLY A 30 5.64 5.96 5.47
N GLN A 31 6.50 5.44 6.36
CA GLN A 31 7.45 4.36 6.04
C GLN A 31 6.89 2.95 6.28
N PHE A 32 5.72 2.82 6.92
CA PHE A 32 5.15 1.52 7.28
C PHE A 32 4.98 0.59 6.07
N GLY A 33 4.41 1.11 4.98
CA GLY A 33 4.23 0.33 3.75
C GLY A 33 5.54 -0.13 3.12
N ALA A 34 6.55 0.75 3.09
CA ALA A 34 7.88 0.40 2.60
C ALA A 34 8.56 -0.66 3.48
N ALA A 35 8.40 -0.58 4.80
CA ALA A 35 8.90 -1.60 5.72
C ALA A 35 8.23 -2.97 5.48
N ILE A 36 6.92 -3.01 5.17
CA ILE A 36 6.24 -4.24 4.76
C ILE A 36 6.81 -4.78 3.45
N HIS A 37 6.96 -3.93 2.43
CA HIS A 37 7.55 -4.32 1.16
C HIS A 37 8.93 -4.96 1.34
N ASP A 38 9.82 -4.30 2.09
CA ASP A 38 11.17 -4.79 2.31
C ASP A 38 11.16 -6.13 3.08
N SER A 39 10.23 -6.29 4.02
CA SER A 39 10.04 -7.54 4.76
C SER A 39 9.57 -8.67 3.85
N VAL A 40 8.61 -8.41 2.96
CA VAL A 40 8.14 -9.36 1.95
C VAL A 40 9.28 -9.76 1.00
N MET A 41 10.09 -8.79 0.56
CA MET A 41 11.25 -9.04 -0.30
C MET A 41 12.34 -9.86 0.41
N ALA A 42 12.51 -9.68 1.73
CA ALA A 42 13.50 -10.42 2.50
C ALA A 42 13.15 -11.90 2.72
N VAL A 43 11.86 -12.24 2.69
CA VAL A 43 11.36 -13.61 2.91
C VAL A 43 10.94 -14.34 1.64
N THR A 44 11.06 -13.69 0.48
CA THR A 44 10.68 -14.27 -0.82
C THR A 44 11.76 -14.04 -1.87
N GLY A 45 11.77 -14.85 -2.94
CA GLY A 45 12.60 -14.65 -4.14
C GLY A 45 12.17 -13.45 -5.02
N GLY A 46 11.49 -12.47 -4.44
CA GLY A 46 10.93 -11.30 -5.10
C GLY A 46 9.42 -11.42 -5.39
N VAL A 47 8.79 -10.25 -5.50
CA VAL A 47 7.34 -10.12 -5.75
C VAL A 47 7.07 -9.07 -6.82
N ARG A 48 5.95 -9.24 -7.52
CA ARG A 48 5.47 -8.34 -8.57
C ARG A 48 4.58 -7.24 -8.02
N ARG A 49 3.66 -7.59 -7.12
CA ARG A 49 2.73 -6.64 -6.50
C ARG A 49 2.49 -6.99 -5.04
N ILE A 50 2.21 -5.98 -4.24
CA ILE A 50 1.72 -6.09 -2.87
C ILE A 50 0.51 -5.17 -2.73
N TYR A 51 -0.54 -5.63 -2.04
CA TYR A 51 -1.63 -4.78 -1.58
C TYR A 51 -1.94 -5.07 -0.12
N LEU A 52 -2.09 -4.03 0.69
CA LEU A 52 -2.55 -4.11 2.07
C LEU A 52 -3.83 -3.31 2.22
N PHE A 53 -4.88 -3.96 2.68
CA PHE A 53 -6.19 -3.31 2.83
C PHE A 53 -7.01 -3.90 3.97
N GLU A 54 -7.93 -3.10 4.49
CA GLU A 54 -9.01 -3.55 5.37
C GLU A 54 -10.31 -3.68 4.55
N ALA A 55 -11.17 -4.64 4.86
CA ALA A 55 -12.48 -4.78 4.22
C ALA A 55 -13.55 -5.15 5.26
N THR A 56 -14.68 -4.47 5.28
CA THR A 56 -15.83 -4.84 6.13
C THR A 56 -16.81 -5.77 5.43
N ASP A 57 -16.83 -5.71 4.10
CA ASP A 57 -17.63 -6.53 3.19
C ASP A 57 -17.04 -6.44 1.77
N ARG A 58 -17.79 -6.92 0.77
CA ARG A 58 -17.36 -6.93 -0.63
C ARG A 58 -17.33 -5.53 -1.27
N GLU A 59 -18.13 -4.59 -0.79
CA GLU A 59 -18.26 -3.25 -1.37
C GLU A 59 -17.37 -2.23 -0.65
N ASN A 60 -17.07 -2.49 0.62
CA ASN A 60 -16.35 -1.59 1.49
C ASN A 60 -14.95 -2.13 1.80
N SER A 61 -13.96 -1.64 1.05
CA SER A 61 -12.54 -1.86 1.29
C SER A 61 -11.74 -0.56 1.32
N ASP A 62 -10.68 -0.55 2.14
CA ASP A 62 -9.79 0.57 2.38
C ASP A 62 -8.35 0.15 2.09
N LEU A 63 -7.82 0.57 0.92
CA LEU A 63 -6.45 0.29 0.51
C LEU A 63 -5.46 1.22 1.24
N GLN A 64 -4.62 0.64 2.08
CA GLN A 64 -3.64 1.39 2.87
C GLN A 64 -2.25 1.45 2.24
N TYR A 65 -1.88 0.41 1.48
CA TYR A 65 -0.59 0.36 0.80
C TYR A 65 -0.67 -0.48 -0.47
N PHE A 66 0.06 -0.07 -1.49
CA PHE A 66 0.33 -0.91 -2.65
C PHE A 66 1.78 -0.74 -3.10
N PHE A 67 2.29 -1.80 -3.73
CA PHE A 67 3.55 -1.81 -4.45
C PHE A 67 3.34 -2.57 -5.76
N GLY A 68 4.02 -2.14 -6.81
CA GLY A 68 4.08 -2.91 -8.05
C GLY A 68 4.74 -2.15 -9.18
N GLU A 69 4.53 -2.64 -10.40
CA GLU A 69 5.14 -2.05 -11.59
C GLU A 69 4.70 -0.60 -11.88
N PRO A 70 5.48 0.13 -12.70
CA PRO A 70 5.08 1.46 -13.14
C PRO A 70 3.66 1.47 -13.75
N ARG A 71 2.91 2.53 -13.46
CA ARG A 71 1.52 2.74 -13.89
C ARG A 71 0.47 1.87 -13.21
N LEU A 72 0.84 1.03 -12.24
CA LEU A 72 -0.14 0.29 -11.46
C LEU A 72 -1.16 1.21 -10.79
N GLU A 73 -0.72 2.36 -10.27
CA GLU A 73 -1.64 3.31 -9.61
C GLU A 73 -2.74 3.82 -10.54
N ALA A 74 -2.44 4.00 -11.83
CA ALA A 74 -3.40 4.49 -12.82
C ALA A 74 -4.52 3.46 -13.10
N MET A 75 -4.31 2.21 -12.70
CA MET A 75 -5.32 1.16 -12.79
C MET A 75 -6.25 1.11 -11.58
N LEU A 76 -5.89 1.73 -10.44
CA LEU A 76 -6.66 1.64 -9.19
C LEU A 76 -8.09 2.21 -9.31
N PRO A 77 -8.33 3.37 -9.96
CA PRO A 77 -9.70 3.88 -10.11
C PRO A 77 -10.58 2.93 -10.93
N ALA A 78 -10.05 2.41 -12.04
CA ALA A 78 -10.77 1.43 -12.86
C ALA A 78 -10.98 0.11 -12.12
N TYR A 79 -10.01 -0.30 -11.29
CA TYR A 79 -10.16 -1.47 -10.42
C TYR A 79 -11.34 -1.30 -9.46
N SER A 80 -11.35 -0.22 -8.68
CA SER A 80 -12.41 0.05 -7.70
C SER A 80 -13.79 0.14 -8.35
N GLN A 81 -13.88 0.77 -9.52
CA GLN A 81 -15.16 0.99 -10.20
C GLN A 81 -15.73 -0.27 -10.88
N TYR A 82 -14.88 -1.09 -11.51
CA TYR A 82 -15.35 -2.15 -12.43
C TYR A 82 -14.96 -3.56 -12.02
N PHE A 83 -13.94 -3.71 -11.17
CA PHE A 83 -13.29 -5.00 -10.96
C PHE A 83 -13.26 -5.48 -9.51
N HIS A 84 -13.40 -4.59 -8.54
CA HIS A 84 -13.38 -4.94 -7.12
C HIS A 84 -14.39 -6.04 -6.77
N ASN A 85 -15.63 -5.88 -7.23
CA ASN A 85 -16.72 -6.81 -6.97
C ASN A 85 -16.59 -8.15 -7.72
N VAL A 86 -15.59 -8.34 -8.57
CA VAL A 86 -15.32 -9.62 -9.25
C VAL A 86 -13.95 -10.18 -8.90
N ASP A 87 -13.21 -9.55 -7.98
CA ASP A 87 -11.95 -10.06 -7.47
C ASP A 87 -12.20 -11.31 -6.59
N PRO A 88 -11.57 -12.47 -6.89
CA PRO A 88 -11.74 -13.69 -6.09
C PRO A 88 -11.38 -13.57 -4.60
N VAL A 89 -10.62 -12.55 -4.19
CA VAL A 89 -10.29 -12.34 -2.77
C VAL A 89 -11.53 -12.03 -1.95
N CYS A 90 -12.52 -11.36 -2.55
CA CYS A 90 -13.76 -11.00 -1.89
C CYS A 90 -14.61 -12.24 -1.52
N ASP A 91 -14.48 -13.33 -2.28
CA ASP A 91 -15.15 -14.60 -1.99
C ASP A 91 -14.47 -15.36 -0.83
N ALA A 92 -13.21 -15.04 -0.52
CA ALA A 92 -12.40 -15.73 0.49
C ALA A 92 -12.53 -15.14 1.90
N TYR A 93 -13.19 -13.98 2.08
CA TYR A 93 -13.35 -13.35 3.38
C TYR A 93 -14.00 -14.29 4.42
N GLY A 94 -15.05 -15.01 4.01
CA GLY A 94 -15.77 -15.94 4.87
C GLY A 94 -14.93 -17.14 5.38
N ALA A 95 -13.77 -17.40 4.79
CA ALA A 95 -12.88 -18.47 5.23
C ALA A 95 -12.13 -18.14 6.53
N ALA A 96 -12.13 -16.87 6.97
CA ALA A 96 -11.67 -16.44 8.29
C ALA A 96 -12.85 -15.85 9.08
N PRO A 97 -13.67 -16.68 9.74
CA PRO A 97 -14.93 -16.25 10.35
C PRO A 97 -14.78 -15.57 11.72
N ALA A 98 -13.82 -15.99 12.55
CA ALA A 98 -13.68 -15.54 13.93
C ALA A 98 -12.41 -14.69 14.16
N LEU A 99 -12.39 -13.90 15.23
CA LEU A 99 -11.28 -13.00 15.55
C LEU A 99 -9.94 -13.74 15.57
N SER A 100 -8.97 -13.22 14.83
CA SER A 100 -7.61 -13.77 14.65
C SER A 100 -7.53 -15.01 13.76
N ASP A 101 -8.64 -15.51 13.22
CA ASP A 101 -8.59 -16.54 12.18
C ASP A 101 -7.82 -15.99 10.97
N VAL A 102 -7.04 -16.88 10.36
CA VAL A 102 -6.24 -16.60 9.17
C VAL A 102 -6.61 -17.61 8.09
N ALA A 103 -6.99 -17.10 6.93
CA ALA A 103 -7.19 -17.87 5.72
C ALA A 103 -6.12 -17.51 4.68
N ILE A 104 -5.75 -18.50 3.87
CA ILE A 104 -4.81 -18.33 2.77
C ILE A 104 -5.53 -18.74 1.49
N GLN A 105 -5.58 -17.84 0.52
CA GLN A 105 -6.07 -18.13 -0.82
C GLN A 105 -4.89 -18.07 -1.79
N ARG A 106 -4.68 -19.14 -2.56
CA ARG A 106 -3.73 -19.16 -3.67
C ARG A 106 -4.53 -19.17 -4.95
N ILE A 107 -4.27 -18.21 -5.83
CA ILE A 107 -4.90 -18.19 -7.15
C ILE A 107 -3.87 -18.07 -8.26
N ARG A 108 -4.10 -18.82 -9.33
CA ARG A 108 -3.39 -18.77 -10.60
C ARG A 108 -4.30 -18.09 -11.63
N PRO A 109 -3.76 -17.63 -12.77
CA PRO A 109 -4.59 -17.06 -13.84
C PRO A 109 -5.76 -17.97 -14.25
N ASP A 110 -5.55 -19.29 -14.30
CA ASP A 110 -6.60 -20.24 -14.70
C ASP A 110 -7.74 -20.38 -13.67
N ASP A 111 -7.52 -19.99 -12.42
CA ASP A 111 -8.55 -19.98 -11.37
C ASP A 111 -9.47 -18.74 -11.47
N VAL A 112 -9.12 -17.78 -12.34
CA VAL A 112 -9.83 -16.51 -12.47
C VAL A 112 -10.84 -16.57 -13.61
N ALA A 113 -12.11 -16.71 -13.26
CA ALA A 113 -13.20 -16.80 -14.23
C ALA A 113 -13.45 -15.53 -15.07
N PRO A 114 -13.47 -14.30 -14.50
CA PRO A 114 -13.74 -13.11 -15.31
C PRO A 114 -12.55 -12.79 -16.23
N GLN A 115 -12.74 -12.98 -17.54
CA GLN A 115 -11.65 -12.91 -18.53
C GLN A 115 -10.97 -11.54 -18.57
N ASP A 116 -11.73 -10.44 -18.51
CA ASP A 116 -11.17 -9.09 -18.53
C ASP A 116 -10.35 -8.78 -17.28
N PHE A 117 -10.82 -9.27 -16.12
CA PHE A 117 -10.07 -9.16 -14.87
C PHE A 117 -8.76 -9.94 -14.96
N ARG A 118 -8.83 -11.22 -15.35
CA ARG A 118 -7.65 -12.08 -15.55
C ARG A 118 -6.65 -11.44 -16.49
N ARG A 119 -7.10 -11.00 -17.68
CA ARG A 119 -6.22 -10.42 -18.69
C ARG A 119 -5.46 -9.21 -18.17
N ARG A 120 -6.15 -8.28 -17.49
CA ARG A 120 -5.57 -7.02 -17.02
C ARG A 120 -4.71 -7.19 -15.77
N PHE A 121 -5.19 -7.95 -14.79
CA PHE A 121 -4.56 -8.02 -13.48
C PHE A 121 -3.63 -9.23 -13.31
N PHE A 122 -3.68 -10.22 -14.20
CA PHE A 122 -2.79 -11.39 -14.20
C PHE A 122 -1.93 -11.44 -15.45
N ASP A 123 -2.52 -11.65 -16.63
CA ASP A 123 -1.79 -12.02 -17.85
C ASP A 123 -0.83 -10.91 -18.32
N GLN A 124 -1.35 -9.68 -18.48
CA GLN A 124 -0.56 -8.50 -18.89
C GLN A 124 0.47 -8.10 -17.83
N ALA A 125 0.17 -8.35 -16.56
CA ALA A 125 1.09 -8.10 -15.45
C ALA A 125 2.18 -9.18 -15.33
N GLY A 126 2.05 -10.28 -16.06
CA GLY A 126 2.92 -11.45 -15.96
C GLY A 126 2.84 -12.16 -14.62
N ILE A 127 1.71 -12.04 -13.92
CA ILE A 127 1.50 -12.69 -12.62
C ILE A 127 1.11 -14.15 -12.85
N VAL A 128 1.87 -15.07 -12.23
CA VAL A 128 1.62 -16.52 -12.31
C VAL A 128 0.96 -17.08 -11.06
N GLU A 129 1.04 -16.36 -9.96
CA GLU A 129 0.40 -16.72 -8.69
C GLU A 129 0.16 -15.46 -7.86
N ARG A 130 -1.01 -15.39 -7.22
CA ARG A 130 -1.31 -14.45 -6.13
C ARG A 130 -1.63 -15.25 -4.88
N VAL A 131 -1.01 -14.87 -3.78
CA VAL A 131 -1.30 -15.35 -2.43
C VAL A 131 -2.01 -14.23 -1.69
N SER A 132 -3.21 -14.50 -1.22
CA SER A 132 -4.00 -13.59 -0.37
C SER A 132 -4.01 -14.17 1.04
N ILE A 133 -3.44 -13.44 2.00
CA ILE A 133 -3.51 -13.81 3.43
C ILE A 133 -4.55 -12.90 4.07
N ILE A 134 -5.60 -13.51 4.60
CA ILE A 134 -6.80 -12.84 5.09
C ILE A 134 -6.90 -13.12 6.59
N GLN A 135 -6.78 -12.09 7.41
CA GLN A 135 -6.99 -12.18 8.84
C GLN A 135 -8.29 -11.51 9.24
N ARG A 136 -9.11 -12.17 10.06
CA ARG A 136 -10.28 -11.51 10.67
C ARG A 136 -9.87 -10.67 11.88
N GLY A 137 -10.07 -9.36 11.78
CA GLY A 137 -9.98 -8.42 12.90
C GLY A 137 -11.31 -8.23 13.64
N PRO A 138 -11.36 -7.32 14.64
CA PRO A 138 -12.57 -7.09 15.44
C PRO A 138 -13.78 -6.59 14.63
N SER A 139 -13.55 -5.79 13.60
CA SER A 139 -14.61 -5.12 12.82
C SER A 139 -14.47 -5.28 11.30
N ALA A 140 -13.36 -5.83 10.83
CA ALA A 140 -13.03 -5.92 9.41
C ALA A 140 -12.06 -7.09 9.17
N TRP A 141 -12.03 -7.61 7.95
CA TRP A 141 -10.91 -8.38 7.47
C TRP A 141 -9.72 -7.47 7.18
N ARG A 142 -8.52 -8.00 7.37
CA ARG A 142 -7.24 -7.38 7.04
C ARG A 142 -6.57 -8.30 6.04
N VAL A 143 -6.14 -7.76 4.92
CA VAL A 143 -5.69 -8.58 3.80
C VAL A 143 -4.34 -8.12 3.29
N MET A 144 -3.46 -9.09 3.05
CA MET A 144 -2.20 -8.93 2.35
C MET A 144 -2.24 -9.78 1.08
N ASN A 145 -2.30 -9.11 -0.07
CA ASN A 145 -2.14 -9.77 -1.35
C ASN A 145 -0.70 -9.63 -1.81
N VAL A 146 -0.06 -10.75 -2.16
CA VAL A 146 1.29 -10.80 -2.70
C VAL A 146 1.26 -11.57 -4.01
N SER A 147 1.70 -10.94 -5.10
CA SER A 147 1.69 -11.53 -6.43
C SER A 147 3.09 -11.78 -6.95
N ARG A 148 3.27 -12.85 -7.72
CA ARG A 148 4.56 -13.32 -8.22
C ARG A 148 4.66 -13.19 -9.73
N HIS A 149 5.78 -12.66 -10.23
CA HIS A 149 6.01 -12.57 -11.67
C HIS A 149 6.53 -13.90 -12.24
N ARG A 150 6.19 -14.20 -13.51
CA ARG A 150 6.62 -15.41 -14.23
C ARG A 150 8.14 -15.66 -14.21
N SER A 151 8.95 -14.61 -14.08
CA SER A 151 10.42 -14.72 -14.01
C SER A 151 10.94 -15.33 -12.71
N SER A 152 10.14 -15.33 -11.65
CA SER A 152 10.52 -15.84 -10.32
C SER A 152 9.86 -17.19 -9.99
N GLY A 153 9.14 -17.80 -10.94
CA GLY A 153 8.36 -19.02 -10.69
C GLY A 153 7.21 -18.80 -9.71
N MET A 154 6.71 -19.87 -9.09
CA MET A 154 5.67 -19.81 -8.06
C MET A 154 6.27 -19.63 -6.64
N PHE A 155 5.44 -19.38 -5.63
CA PHE A 155 5.87 -19.41 -4.23
C PHE A 155 6.13 -20.85 -3.78
N SER A 156 7.28 -21.06 -3.16
CA SER A 156 7.59 -22.31 -2.47
C SER A 156 6.89 -22.39 -1.12
N ASP A 157 6.71 -23.60 -0.58
CA ASP A 157 6.04 -23.79 0.73
C ASP A 157 6.76 -23.04 1.86
N ARG A 158 8.09 -22.99 1.81
CA ARG A 158 8.90 -22.20 2.76
C ARG A 158 8.61 -20.70 2.68
N GLU A 159 8.43 -20.16 1.49
CA GLU A 159 8.07 -18.74 1.33
C GLU A 159 6.63 -18.50 1.79
N LEU A 160 5.71 -19.43 1.54
CA LEU A 160 4.34 -19.33 2.02
C LEU A 160 4.29 -19.30 3.55
N GLU A 161 5.02 -20.21 4.21
CA GLU A 161 5.15 -20.22 5.67
C GLU A 161 5.70 -18.89 6.21
N ALA A 162 6.76 -18.36 5.58
CA ALA A 162 7.35 -17.09 6.00
C ALA A 162 6.42 -15.89 5.76
N LEU A 163 5.70 -15.86 4.63
CA LEU A 163 4.70 -14.84 4.32
C LEU A 163 3.55 -14.87 5.32
N VAL A 164 3.08 -16.06 5.70
CA VAL A 164 2.03 -16.22 6.72
C VAL A 164 2.52 -15.72 8.07
N GLY A 165 3.73 -16.10 8.49
CA GLY A 165 4.34 -15.59 9.73
C GLY A 165 4.42 -14.06 9.76
N LEU A 166 4.91 -13.45 8.68
CA LEU A 166 4.96 -12.00 8.50
C LEU A 166 3.57 -11.37 8.55
N ALA A 167 2.60 -11.92 7.83
CA ALA A 167 1.23 -11.39 7.76
C ALA A 167 0.50 -11.48 9.10
N CYS A 168 0.68 -12.55 9.87
CA CYS A 168 0.11 -12.71 11.21
C CYS A 168 0.55 -11.57 12.15
N LEU A 169 1.76 -11.04 11.98
CA LEU A 169 2.25 -9.88 12.72
C LEU A 169 1.79 -8.55 12.09
N ALA A 170 1.94 -8.42 10.78
CA ALA A 170 1.73 -7.16 10.06
C ALA A 170 0.25 -6.76 9.93
N LEU A 171 -0.65 -7.71 9.69
CA LEU A 171 -2.07 -7.42 9.47
C LEU A 171 -2.73 -6.75 10.69
N PRO A 172 -2.49 -7.19 11.94
CA PRO A 172 -2.91 -6.44 13.13
C PRO A 172 -2.44 -5.00 13.22
N MET A 173 -1.32 -4.67 12.56
CA MET A 173 -0.76 -3.32 12.58
C MET A 173 -1.47 -2.36 11.61
N LEU A 174 -2.22 -2.84 10.61
CA LEU A 174 -2.95 -1.96 9.67
C LEU A 174 -3.89 -0.97 10.38
N PRO A 175 -4.83 -1.40 11.25
CA PRO A 175 -5.70 -0.45 11.94
C PRO A 175 -4.94 0.44 12.92
N LEU A 176 -3.83 -0.03 13.49
CA LEU A 176 -2.98 0.78 14.36
C LEU A 176 -2.24 1.85 13.57
N ASN A 177 -1.71 1.50 12.40
CA ASN A 177 -1.06 2.40 11.46
C ASN A 177 -2.03 3.49 11.01
N ARG A 178 -3.24 3.10 10.59
CA ARG A 178 -4.31 4.05 10.24
C ARG A 178 -4.65 4.99 11.38
N ARG A 179 -4.91 4.48 12.59
CA ARG A 179 -5.24 5.29 13.78
C ARG A 179 -4.13 6.25 14.17
N ARG A 180 -2.86 5.81 14.16
CA ARG A 180 -1.71 6.66 14.49
C ARG A 180 -1.40 7.68 13.39
N SER A 181 -1.71 7.35 12.15
CA SER A 181 -1.57 8.28 11.01
C SER A 181 -2.71 9.30 10.96
N ALA A 182 -3.89 9.01 11.54
CA ALA A 182 -5.12 9.81 11.45
C ALA A 182 -5.07 11.19 12.14
N GLY A 183 -3.92 11.64 12.64
CA GLY A 183 -3.69 13.01 13.12
C GLY A 183 -2.37 13.62 12.64
N ARG A 184 -1.67 12.93 11.73
CA ARG A 184 -0.37 13.37 11.23
C ARG A 184 -0.58 14.37 10.09
N VAL A 185 0.05 15.54 10.20
CA VAL A 185 0.17 16.45 9.06
C VAL A 185 1.03 15.77 7.99
N PRO A 186 0.51 15.52 6.77
CA PRO A 186 1.29 14.92 5.71
C PRO A 186 2.51 15.80 5.38
N SER A 187 3.64 15.19 5.06
CA SER A 187 4.79 15.92 4.53
C SER A 187 4.48 16.47 3.14
N THR A 188 5.20 17.51 2.72
CA THR A 188 5.03 18.10 1.38
C THR A 188 5.17 17.04 0.28
N MET A 189 6.11 16.11 0.41
CA MET A 189 6.32 15.02 -0.56
C MET A 189 5.13 14.05 -0.63
N GLU A 190 4.49 13.75 0.50
CA GLU A 190 3.28 12.92 0.53
C GLU A 190 2.08 13.62 -0.12
N ILE A 191 1.98 14.93 0.04
CA ILE A 191 0.95 15.75 -0.63
C ILE A 191 1.22 15.83 -2.13
N GLU A 192 2.48 16.01 -2.55
CA GLU A 192 2.88 15.97 -3.98
C GLU A 192 2.46 14.64 -4.62
N HIS A 193 2.79 13.52 -3.96
CA HIS A 193 2.42 12.20 -4.43
C HIS A 193 0.90 12.01 -4.49
N ARG A 194 0.18 12.43 -3.45
CA ARG A 194 -1.30 12.37 -3.42
C ARG A 194 -1.93 13.23 -4.52
N LEU A 195 -1.41 14.43 -4.77
CA LEU A 195 -1.88 15.28 -5.87
C LEU A 195 -1.60 14.68 -7.24
N GLY A 196 -0.42 14.07 -7.44
CA GLY A 196 -0.11 13.34 -8.67
C GLY A 196 -1.06 12.16 -8.90
N HIS A 197 -1.47 11.49 -7.82
CA HIS A 197 -2.39 10.37 -7.84
C HIS A 197 -3.83 10.78 -8.18
N LEU A 198 -4.36 11.75 -7.43
CA LEU A 198 -5.73 12.22 -7.60
C LEU A 198 -5.92 13.01 -8.90
N TYR A 199 -4.87 13.71 -9.34
CA TYR A 199 -4.91 14.59 -10.50
C TYR A 199 -3.74 14.34 -11.46
N PRO A 200 -3.77 13.24 -12.23
CA PRO A 200 -2.72 12.92 -13.20
C PRO A 200 -2.51 13.98 -14.29
N CYS A 201 -3.48 14.89 -14.45
CA CYS A 201 -3.37 16.03 -15.35
C CYS A 201 -2.37 17.09 -14.87
N LEU A 202 -1.96 17.11 -13.60
CA LEU A 202 -0.95 18.05 -13.09
C LEU A 202 0.46 17.67 -13.53
N THR A 203 1.25 18.66 -13.95
CA THR A 203 2.69 18.48 -14.14
C THR A 203 3.42 18.38 -12.80
N LYS A 204 4.64 17.82 -12.79
CA LYS A 204 5.48 17.74 -11.59
C LYS A 204 5.66 19.09 -10.89
N ARG A 205 5.91 20.18 -11.65
CA ARG A 205 6.05 21.53 -11.08
C ARG A 205 4.75 22.08 -10.50
N GLU A 206 3.61 21.73 -11.09
CA GLU A 206 2.30 22.11 -10.54
C GLU A 206 2.01 21.32 -9.25
N GLN A 207 2.34 20.03 -9.19
CA GLN A 207 2.22 19.19 -7.98
C GLN A 207 3.08 19.76 -6.84
N GLU A 208 4.37 20.03 -7.09
CA GLU A 208 5.31 20.62 -6.13
C GLU A 208 4.78 21.93 -5.53
N VAL A 209 4.28 22.83 -6.38
CA VAL A 209 3.79 24.14 -5.96
C VAL A 209 2.44 24.03 -5.23
N CYS A 210 1.51 23.20 -5.71
CA CYS A 210 0.23 22.97 -5.05
C CYS A 210 0.40 22.28 -3.68
N ALA A 211 1.33 21.34 -3.53
CA ALA A 211 1.58 20.70 -2.24
C ALA A 211 2.00 21.69 -1.15
N ARG A 212 2.88 22.64 -1.50
CA ARG A 212 3.32 23.71 -0.59
C ARG A 212 2.20 24.69 -0.26
N ALA A 213 1.33 24.94 -1.24
CA ALA A 213 0.11 25.71 -1.04
C ALA A 213 -0.81 25.05 0.00
N THR A 214 -1.00 23.73 -0.07
CA THR A 214 -1.77 22.95 0.91
C THR A 214 -1.17 23.02 2.31
N MET A 215 0.17 23.07 2.41
CA MET A 215 0.89 23.25 3.67
C MET A 215 0.83 24.69 4.23
N GLY A 216 0.10 25.60 3.57
CA GLY A 216 0.00 27.01 3.99
C GLY A 216 1.23 27.86 3.66
N MET A 217 2.15 27.37 2.82
CA MET A 217 3.33 28.15 2.44
C MET A 217 2.95 29.36 1.56
N SER A 218 3.57 30.50 1.85
CA SER A 218 3.46 31.70 1.03
C SER A 218 4.15 31.51 -0.34
N VAL A 219 3.86 32.41 -1.29
CA VAL A 219 4.53 32.42 -2.59
C VAL A 219 6.05 32.59 -2.43
N GLU A 220 6.46 33.46 -1.50
CA GLU A 220 7.85 33.70 -1.10
C GLU A 220 8.52 32.43 -0.59
N ALA A 221 7.92 31.77 0.41
CA ALA A 221 8.47 30.58 1.01
C ALA A 221 8.57 29.43 -0.01
N THR A 222 7.54 29.30 -0.86
CA THR A 222 7.52 28.31 -1.94
C THR A 222 8.63 28.57 -2.98
N ALA A 223 8.84 29.83 -3.35
CA ALA A 223 9.88 30.22 -4.30
C ALA A 223 11.28 29.89 -3.77
N LEU A 224 11.52 30.19 -2.49
CA LEU A 224 12.77 29.86 -1.80
C LEU A 224 12.98 28.34 -1.71
N ASP A 225 11.96 27.60 -1.26
CA ASP A 225 12.04 26.14 -1.08
C ASP A 225 12.30 25.39 -2.39
N LEU A 226 11.66 25.82 -3.49
CA LEU A 226 11.82 25.18 -4.80
C LEU A 226 12.98 25.73 -5.65
N GLY A 227 13.63 26.80 -5.21
CA GLY A 227 14.67 27.48 -5.99
C GLY A 227 14.16 28.05 -7.31
N ILE A 228 12.94 28.60 -7.33
CA ILE A 228 12.30 29.19 -8.52
C ILE A 228 11.80 30.61 -8.27
N ALA A 229 11.51 31.37 -9.32
CA ALA A 229 10.99 32.73 -9.18
C ALA A 229 9.56 32.76 -8.61
N LYS A 230 9.22 33.80 -7.83
CA LYS A 230 7.84 34.02 -7.29
C LYS A 230 6.79 34.04 -8.40
N THR A 231 7.11 34.65 -9.54
CA THR A 231 6.24 34.68 -10.72
C THR A 231 5.97 33.27 -11.28
N SER A 232 6.97 32.38 -11.26
CA SER A 232 6.80 30.97 -11.63
C SER A 232 5.87 30.25 -10.66
N VAL A 233 6.04 30.46 -9.34
CA VAL A 233 5.13 29.90 -8.32
C VAL A 233 3.68 30.31 -8.60
N MET A 234 3.41 31.61 -8.78
CA MET A 234 2.06 32.10 -9.08
C MET A 234 1.50 31.50 -10.37
N THR A 235 2.34 31.37 -11.40
CA THR A 235 1.95 30.76 -12.69
C THR A 235 1.59 29.29 -12.52
N TYR A 236 2.40 28.51 -11.81
CA TYR A 236 2.13 27.10 -11.56
C TYR A 236 0.90 26.88 -10.67
N ARG A 237 0.68 27.70 -9.62
CA ARG A 237 -0.57 27.64 -8.82
C ARG A 237 -1.79 27.87 -9.71
N LYS A 238 -1.79 28.95 -10.49
CA LYS A 238 -2.92 29.29 -11.36
C LYS A 238 -3.23 28.18 -12.36
N ARG A 239 -2.21 27.64 -13.04
CA ARG A 239 -2.38 26.54 -14.00
C ARG A 239 -2.84 25.26 -13.34
N GLY A 240 -2.24 24.90 -12.20
CA GLY A 240 -2.63 23.73 -11.41
C GLY A 240 -4.10 23.80 -11.00
N TYR A 241 -4.54 24.94 -10.48
CA TYR A 241 -5.92 25.16 -10.04
C TYR A 241 -6.91 25.03 -11.21
N GLN A 242 -6.57 25.63 -12.36
CA GLN A 242 -7.37 25.50 -13.58
C GLN A 242 -7.48 24.04 -14.06
N ARG A 243 -6.40 23.25 -13.98
CA ARG A 243 -6.41 21.84 -14.42
C ARG A 243 -7.28 20.94 -13.56
N ILE A 244 -7.39 21.24 -12.27
CA ILE A 244 -8.17 20.44 -11.31
C ILE A 244 -9.54 21.07 -10.98
N GLY A 245 -9.87 22.19 -11.63
CA GLY A 245 -11.19 22.81 -11.55
C GLY A 245 -11.47 23.56 -10.24
N ILE A 246 -10.44 24.07 -9.56
CA ILE A 246 -10.60 24.84 -8.32
C ILE A 246 -10.20 26.30 -8.48
N SER A 247 -10.58 27.12 -7.50
CA SER A 247 -10.26 28.55 -7.48
C SER A 247 -9.43 29.00 -6.26
N SER A 248 -9.34 28.18 -5.22
CA SER A 248 -8.79 28.60 -3.92
C SER A 248 -7.90 27.54 -3.25
N VAL A 249 -7.04 27.98 -2.32
CA VAL A 249 -6.28 27.07 -1.43
C VAL A 249 -7.21 26.23 -0.57
N ASN A 250 -8.36 26.77 -0.14
CA ASN A 250 -9.28 26.04 0.72
C ASN A 250 -9.91 24.85 -0.02
N GLU A 251 -10.31 25.05 -1.28
CA GLU A 251 -10.74 23.96 -2.15
C GLU A 251 -9.61 22.96 -2.38
N LEU A 252 -8.38 23.43 -2.61
CA LEU A 252 -7.23 22.55 -2.73
C LEU A 252 -7.07 21.68 -1.47
N CYS A 253 -7.10 22.27 -0.28
CA CYS A 253 -6.99 21.55 0.98
C CYS A 253 -8.09 20.50 1.15
N ALA A 254 -9.33 20.83 0.78
CA ALA A 254 -10.44 19.87 0.83
C ALA A 254 -10.19 18.64 -0.04
N LEU A 255 -9.64 18.82 -1.25
CA LEU A 255 -9.35 17.73 -2.18
C LEU A 255 -8.25 16.78 -1.71
N VAL A 256 -7.29 17.26 -0.91
CA VAL A 256 -6.18 16.44 -0.38
C VAL A 256 -6.44 15.90 1.03
N SER A 257 -7.55 16.27 1.68
CA SER A 257 -7.92 15.84 3.04
C SER A 257 -8.81 14.59 3.07
N HIS A 258 -9.30 14.15 1.91
CA HIS A 258 -10.05 12.91 1.71
C HIS A 258 -9.17 11.85 1.02
#